data_AF-A0A0K2RW25-F1
#
_entry.id   AF-A0A0K2RW25-F1
#
_cell.length_a   1.000
_cell.length_b   1.000
_cell.length_c   1.000
_cell.angle_alpha   90.00
_cell.angle_beta   90.00
_cell.angle_gamma   90.00
#
_symmetry.space_group_name_H-M   'P 1'
#
loop_
_entity.id
_entity.type
_entity.pdbx_description
1 polymer ?
#
loop_
_entity_poly.entity_id
_entity_poly.type
_entity_poly.pdbx_seq_one_letter_code
_entity_poly.pdbx_strand_id
1 'polypeptide(L)'
;MRTLRRSASEHTDWCARDHRCNLGEHRSVEMLVDLPGIGRVVVTRLRAGEFEYAEIRGRIRLHTTETGARWQLRTALTGLRRLLAAIRVLPGVAPDSPCLTSSGAHPPVLVR
;
A
#
# COMPACT_ATOMS: atom_id res chain seq x y z
N MET A 1 -35.72 -22.12 -1.98
CA MET A 1 -34.76 -20.99 -2.06
C MET A 1 -33.35 -21.57 -2.20
N ARG A 2 -32.71 -21.39 -3.36
CA ARG A 2 -31.38 -21.96 -3.63
C ARG A 2 -30.34 -20.92 -3.21
N THR A 3 -29.70 -21.11 -2.06
CA THR A 3 -28.57 -20.29 -1.62
C THR A 3 -27.43 -20.49 -2.61
N LEU A 4 -27.19 -19.50 -3.48
CA LEU A 4 -25.98 -19.46 -4.29
C LEU A 4 -24.81 -19.26 -3.31
N ARG A 5 -24.16 -20.35 -2.91
CA ARG A 5 -22.84 -20.26 -2.28
C ARG A 5 -21.93 -19.61 -3.32
N ARG A 6 -21.60 -18.33 -3.10
CA ARG A 6 -20.52 -17.66 -3.81
C ARG A 6 -19.27 -18.51 -3.54
N SER A 7 -18.70 -19.11 -4.57
CA SER A 7 -17.34 -19.65 -4.49
C SER A 7 -16.47 -18.51 -3.96
N ALA A 8 -15.73 -18.78 -2.88
CA ALA A 8 -14.75 -17.82 -2.41
C ALA A 8 -13.85 -17.49 -3.61
N SER A 9 -13.79 -16.23 -3.99
CA SER A 9 -12.74 -15.79 -4.91
C SER A 9 -11.42 -16.14 -4.22
N GLU A 10 -10.44 -16.64 -4.98
CA GLU A 10 -9.09 -16.81 -4.46
C GLU A 10 -8.58 -15.42 -4.04
N HIS A 11 -8.74 -15.09 -2.77
CA HIS A 11 -8.24 -13.85 -2.21
C HIS A 11 -6.85 -14.11 -1.65
N THR A 12 -5.92 -13.21 -1.92
CA THR A 12 -4.66 -13.20 -1.18
C THR A 12 -4.94 -12.89 0.29
N ASP A 13 -4.11 -13.43 1.18
CA ASP A 13 -4.16 -13.22 2.62
C ASP A 13 -4.01 -11.75 3.03
N TRP A 14 -3.33 -10.95 2.22
CA TRP A 14 -3.14 -9.52 2.40
C TRP A 14 -4.24 -8.65 1.78
N CYS A 15 -5.16 -9.22 0.99
CA CYS A 15 -6.28 -8.48 0.43
C CYS A 15 -7.19 -8.04 1.58
N ALA A 16 -7.54 -6.75 1.70
CA ALA A 16 -8.45 -6.40 2.79
C ALA A 16 -9.84 -6.97 2.54
N ARG A 17 -10.45 -7.46 3.63
CA ARG A 17 -11.68 -8.26 3.65
C ARG A 17 -12.87 -7.63 2.94
N ASP A 18 -12.92 -6.29 2.85
CA ASP A 18 -14.12 -5.55 2.47
C ASP A 18 -14.03 -4.87 1.10
N HIS A 19 -12.93 -5.05 0.36
CA HIS A 19 -12.87 -4.58 -1.02
C HIS A 19 -13.55 -5.60 -1.93
N ARG A 20 -14.55 -5.17 -2.72
CA ARG A 20 -15.10 -6.06 -3.76
C ARG A 20 -14.03 -6.26 -4.83
N CYS A 21 -13.37 -7.42 -4.87
CA CYS A 21 -12.39 -7.83 -5.91
C CYS A 21 -13.01 -8.04 -7.31
N ASN A 22 -14.04 -7.28 -7.66
CA ASN A 22 -14.95 -7.58 -8.76
C ASN A 22 -14.44 -7.12 -10.14
N LEU A 23 -13.16 -6.76 -10.25
CA LEU A 23 -12.54 -6.21 -11.46
C LEU A 23 -11.21 -6.90 -11.83
N GLY A 24 -10.93 -8.09 -11.28
CA GLY A 24 -9.68 -8.82 -11.57
C GLY A 24 -8.45 -8.26 -10.87
N GLU A 25 -8.62 -7.33 -9.94
CA GLU A 25 -7.56 -6.74 -9.13
C GLU A 25 -7.75 -7.03 -7.64
N HIS A 26 -6.67 -7.43 -6.97
CA HIS A 26 -6.61 -7.54 -5.51
C HIS A 26 -5.87 -6.33 -4.93
N ARG A 27 -6.39 -5.78 -3.84
CA ARG A 27 -5.84 -4.57 -3.21
C ARG A 27 -5.65 -4.80 -1.71
N SER A 28 -4.51 -4.38 -1.18
CA SER A 28 -4.26 -4.37 0.26
C SER A 28 -5.01 -3.21 0.92
N VAL A 29 -5.03 -3.22 2.25
CA VAL A 29 -5.28 -1.99 3.02
C VAL A 29 -4.30 -0.90 2.59
N GLU A 30 -4.78 0.34 2.60
CA GLU A 30 -3.96 1.51 2.29
C GLU A 30 -2.93 1.75 3.40
N MET A 31 -1.66 1.88 3.02
CA MET A 31 -0.59 2.34 3.91
C MET A 31 -0.41 3.84 3.72
N LEU A 32 -0.61 4.62 4.78
CA LEU A 32 -0.66 6.07 4.73
C LEU A 32 0.59 6.70 5.35
N VAL A 33 1.15 7.69 4.66
CA VAL A 33 2.16 8.61 5.21
C VAL A 33 1.61 10.02 5.11
N ASP A 34 1.43 10.67 6.27
CA ASP A 34 1.05 12.07 6.37
C ASP A 34 2.28 12.92 6.67
N LEU A 35 2.50 13.98 5.89
CA LEU A 35 3.59 14.92 6.06
C LEU A 35 2.97 16.28 6.39
N PRO A 36 2.89 16.65 7.69
CA PRO A 36 2.21 17.87 8.12
C PRO A 36 2.69 19.10 7.36
N GLY A 37 1.75 19.86 6.81
CA GLY A 37 2.03 21.07 6.03
C GLY A 37 2.54 20.84 4.60
N ILE A 38 2.85 19.61 4.21
CA ILE A 38 3.41 19.26 2.90
C ILE A 38 2.39 18.48 2.06
N GLY A 39 1.84 17.39 2.59
CA GLY A 39 0.96 16.51 1.82
C GLY A 39 0.74 15.14 2.44
N ARG A 40 0.14 14.25 1.64
CA ARG A 40 -0.16 12.86 2.02
C ARG A 40 0.21 11.92 0.89
N VAL A 41 0.78 10.78 1.24
CA VAL A 41 1.08 9.67 0.32
C VAL A 41 0.37 8.41 0.79
N VAL A 42 -0.16 7.65 -0.16
CA VAL A 42 -0.80 6.35 0.03
C VAL A 42 -0.03 5.32 -0.77
N VAL A 43 0.33 4.21 -0.15
CA VAL A 43 0.92 3.04 -0.82
C VAL A 43 -0.05 1.88 -0.70
N THR A 44 -0.36 1.23 -1.83
CA THR A 44 -1.23 0.05 -1.88
C THR A 44 -0.53 -1.07 -2.62
N ARG A 45 -0.52 -2.28 -2.06
CA ARG A 45 -0.11 -3.48 -2.80
C ARG A 45 -1.28 -3.92 -3.67
N LEU A 46 -1.00 -4.10 -4.96
CA LEU A 46 -1.95 -4.54 -5.96
C LEU A 46 -1.50 -5.87 -6.55
N ARG A 47 -2.44 -6.72 -6.92
CA ARG A 47 -2.20 -7.85 -7.84
C ARG A 47 -3.15 -7.71 -9.01
N ALA A 48 -2.61 -7.71 -10.22
CA ALA A 48 -3.37 -7.70 -11.47
C ALA A 48 -2.83 -8.83 -12.36
N GLY A 49 -3.64 -9.88 -12.54
CA GLY A 49 -3.17 -11.14 -13.11
C GLY A 49 -2.06 -11.78 -12.26
N GLU A 50 -0.97 -12.19 -12.91
CA GLU A 50 0.17 -12.86 -12.27
C GLU A 50 1.16 -11.92 -11.57
N PHE A 51 1.00 -10.60 -11.77
CA PHE A 51 1.95 -9.62 -11.28
C PHE A 51 1.43 -8.87 -10.08
N GLU A 52 2.35 -8.57 -9.16
CA GLU A 52 2.11 -7.69 -8.04
C GLU A 52 2.84 -6.37 -8.20
N TYR A 53 2.18 -5.30 -7.79
CA TYR A 53 2.66 -3.93 -7.91
C TYR A 53 2.52 -3.19 -6.58
N ALA A 54 3.41 -2.25 -6.34
CA ALA A 54 3.18 -1.19 -5.37
C ALA A 54 2.62 0.03 -6.12
N GLU A 55 1.38 0.40 -5.83
CA GLU A 55 0.81 1.67 -6.29
C GLU A 55 1.11 2.75 -5.26
N ILE A 56 1.68 3.87 -5.71
CA ILE A 56 2.00 5.03 -4.88
C ILE A 56 1.18 6.22 -5.38
N ARG A 57 0.34 6.79 -4.51
CA ARG A 57 -0.50 7.96 -4.81
C ARG A 57 -0.18 9.09 -3.82
N GLY A 58 0.25 10.24 -4.33
CA GLY A 58 0.60 11.40 -3.52
C GLY A 58 -0.29 12.61 -3.81
N ARG A 59 -0.56 13.40 -2.78
CA ARG A 59 -1.11 14.77 -2.89
C ARG A 59 -0.17 15.70 -2.15
N ILE A 60 0.38 16.69 -2.86
CA ILE A 60 1.33 17.66 -2.34
C ILE A 60 0.72 19.04 -2.48
N ARG A 61 0.79 19.86 -1.43
CA ARG A 61 0.44 21.28 -1.53
C ARG A 61 1.56 21.99 -2.30
N LEU A 62 1.21 22.51 -3.47
CA LEU A 62 2.14 23.24 -4.30
C LEU A 62 2.32 24.68 -3.82
N HIS A 63 3.49 25.24 -4.11
CA HIS A 63 3.82 26.63 -3.92
C HIS A 63 2.88 27.52 -4.76
N THR A 64 2.60 28.73 -4.29
CA THR A 64 1.66 29.65 -4.96
C THR A 64 2.20 30.21 -6.28
N THR A 65 3.52 30.14 -6.49
CA THR A 65 4.16 30.57 -7.74
C THR A 65 4.47 29.36 -8.63
N GLU A 66 4.31 29.54 -9.94
CA GLU A 66 4.57 28.50 -10.95
C GLU A 66 6.01 27.96 -10.88
N THR A 67 6.99 28.85 -10.72
CA THR A 67 8.40 28.45 -10.58
C THR A 67 8.62 27.56 -9.35
N GLY A 68 8.02 27.92 -8.21
CA GLY A 68 8.10 27.12 -6.98
C GLY A 68 7.40 25.77 -7.14
N ALA A 69 6.22 25.75 -7.75
CA ALA A 69 5.47 24.53 -8.02
C ALA A 69 6.25 23.57 -8.93
N ARG A 70 6.85 24.07 -10.02
CA ARG A 70 7.71 23.27 -10.91
C ARG A 70 8.93 22.72 -10.20
N TRP A 71 9.57 23.53 -9.36
CA TRP A 71 10.69 23.08 -8.56
C TRP A 71 10.27 21.93 -7.62
N GLN A 72 9.14 22.07 -6.91
CA GLN A 72 8.61 21.02 -6.05
C GLN A 72 8.32 19.73 -6.81
N LEU A 73 7.68 19.80 -7.98
CA LEU A 73 7.38 18.62 -8.80
C LEU A 73 8.65 17.91 -9.30
N ARG A 74 9.66 18.68 -9.73
CA ARG A 74 10.96 18.11 -10.14
C ARG A 74 11.70 17.47 -8.97
N THR A 75 11.66 18.10 -7.80
CA THR A 75 12.24 17.54 -6.57
C THR A 75 11.53 16.25 -6.16
N ALA A 76 10.20 16.22 -6.21
CA ALA A 76 9.41 15.02 -5.91
C ALA A 76 9.74 13.87 -6.86
N LEU A 77 9.83 14.14 -8.17
CA LEU A 77 10.23 13.14 -9.17
C LEU A 77 11.66 12.64 -8.93
N THR A 78 12.59 13.53 -8.57
CA THR A 78 13.97 13.14 -8.25
C THR A 78 14.01 12.25 -7.00
N GLY A 79 13.24 12.58 -5.97
CA GLY A 79 13.09 11.77 -4.77
C GLY A 79 12.49 10.39 -5.07
N LEU A 80 11.43 10.33 -5.89
CA LEU A 80 10.81 9.07 -6.29
C LEU A 80 11.79 8.18 -7.08
N ARG A 81 12.59 8.75 -7.99
CA ARG A 81 13.63 7.98 -8.70
C ARG A 81 14.66 7.38 -7.73
N ARG A 82 15.08 8.14 -6.71
CA ARG A 82 15.98 7.65 -5.67
C ARG A 82 15.35 6.55 -4.83
N LEU A 83 14.09 6.72 -4.43
CA LEU A 83 13.32 5.70 -3.70
C LEU A 83 13.26 4.40 -4.51
N LEU A 84 12.84 4.47 -5.78
CA LEU A 84 12.74 3.30 -6.66
C LEU A 84 14.09 2.59 -6.84
N ALA A 85 15.20 3.35 -6.90
CA ALA A 85 16.53 2.79 -6.95
C ALA A 85 16.92 2.10 -5.63
N ALA A 86 16.53 2.67 -4.48
CA ALA A 86 16.88 2.14 -3.15
C ALA A 86 16.08 0.88 -2.78
N ILE A 87 14.82 0.78 -3.20
CA ILE A 87 14.00 -0.42 -2.98
C ILE A 87 14.27 -1.52 -4.01
N ARG A 88 15.22 -1.31 -4.93
CA ARG A 88 15.66 -2.35 -5.85
C ARG A 88 16.28 -3.48 -5.03
N VAL A 89 15.50 -4.52 -4.79
CA VAL A 89 16.03 -5.78 -4.26
C VAL A 89 16.90 -6.39 -5.34
N LEU A 90 18.22 -6.39 -5.12
CA LEU A 90 19.13 -7.17 -5.94
C LEU A 90 18.85 -8.65 -5.66
N PRO A 91 18.90 -9.53 -6.68
CA PRO A 91 18.78 -10.97 -6.47
C PRO A 91 19.75 -11.41 -5.37
N GLY A 92 19.27 -12.09 -4.32
CA GLY A 92 20.11 -12.60 -3.24
C GLY A 92 20.23 -11.71 -1.99
N VAL A 93 19.64 -10.52 -1.95
CA VAL A 93 19.54 -9.70 -0.72
C VAL A 93 18.11 -9.80 -0.21
N ALA A 94 17.85 -10.64 0.79
CA ALA A 94 16.60 -10.56 1.53
C ALA A 94 16.59 -9.21 2.27
N PRO A 95 15.53 -8.38 2.17
CA PRO A 95 15.39 -7.26 3.08
C PRO A 95 15.38 -7.82 4.50
N ASP A 96 16.24 -7.28 5.37
CA ASP A 96 16.16 -7.56 6.80
C ASP A 96 14.72 -7.33 7.23
N SER A 97 14.01 -8.41 7.51
CA SER A 97 12.66 -8.32 8.02
C SER A 97 12.80 -7.94 9.49
N PRO A 98 12.49 -6.69 9.92
CA PRO A 98 12.20 -6.52 11.32
C PRO A 98 10.98 -7.38 11.59
N CYS A 99 11.17 -8.43 12.39
CA CYS A 99 10.06 -9.17 12.97
C CYS A 99 9.07 -8.15 13.55
N LEU A 100 7.94 -7.97 12.86
CA LEU A 100 6.74 -7.47 13.51
C LEU A 100 6.36 -8.58 14.49
N THR A 101 6.87 -8.47 15.71
CA THR A 101 6.46 -9.31 16.82
C THR A 101 4.96 -9.11 16.99
N SER A 102 4.18 -10.11 16.58
CA SER A 102 2.82 -10.31 17.02
C SER A 102 2.85 -10.63 18.51
N SER A 103 3.08 -9.62 19.35
CA SER A 103 2.78 -9.68 20.78
C SER A 103 1.39 -9.09 20.99
N GLY A 104 0.42 -9.97 21.15
CA GLY A 104 -0.98 -9.65 21.35
C GLY A 104 -1.78 -10.91 21.57
N ALA A 105 -1.40 -11.68 22.59
CA ALA A 105 -2.26 -12.72 23.14
C ALA A 105 -3.59 -12.08 23.57
N HIS A 106 -4.68 -12.44 22.89
CA HIS A 106 -6.02 -12.18 23.39
C HIS A 106 -6.26 -13.12 24.59
N PRO A 107 -6.51 -12.63 25.82
CA PRO A 107 -7.01 -13.51 26.87
C PRO A 107 -8.45 -13.93 26.53
N PRO A 108 -8.87 -15.17 26.87
CA PRO A 108 -10.24 -15.58 26.67
C PRO A 108 -11.17 -14.74 27.55
N VAL A 109 -12.13 -14.06 26.92
CA VAL A 109 -13.26 -13.45 27.62
C VAL A 109 -14.17 -14.58 28.08
N LEU A 110 -14.19 -14.83 29.40
CA LEU A 110 -15.20 -15.64 30.06
C LEU A 110 -16.55 -14.92 29.96
N VAL A 111 -17.42 -15.43 29.10
CA VAL A 111 -18.85 -15.08 29.11
C VAL A 111 -19.50 -15.83 30.27
N ARG A 112 -20.12 -15.08 31.18
CA ARG A 112 -20.88 -15.59 32.33
C ARG A 112 -22.18 -16.28 31.89
#